data_AF-A0A1M7LGT5-F1
#
_entry.id   AF-A0A1M7LGT5-F1
#
_cell.length_a   1.000
_cell.length_b   1.000
_cell.length_c   1.000
_cell.angle_alpha   90.00
_cell.angle_beta   90.00
_cell.angle_gamma   90.00
#
_symmetry.space_group_name_H-M   'P 1'
#
loop_
_entity.id
_entity.type
_entity.pdbx_description
1 polymer ?
#
loop_
_entity_poly.entity_id
_entity_poly.type
_entity_poly.pdbx_seq_one_letter_code
_entity_poly.pdbx_strand_id
1 'polypeptide(L)'
;MNIKDYMNGQNAGMDYACKIAKEKGTDALVEECKFRKKTGIPITVERKKCDEAIERIKMNTIDTIRILSLCVLRDEFGFGKDRLKRFAERFEKKTDCLVDEFVNWEDIIENIKEETGLEESIRKNEVK
;
A
#
# COMPACT_ATOMS: atom_id res chain seq x y z
N MET A 1 5.30 22.74 21.56
CA MET A 1 4.16 23.14 20.70
C MET A 1 3.66 24.49 21.20
N ASN A 2 3.51 25.49 20.32
CA ASN A 2 2.99 26.80 20.71
C ASN A 2 1.47 26.69 20.97
N ILE A 3 0.96 27.39 21.98
CA ILE A 3 -0.47 27.43 22.34
C ILE A 3 -1.35 27.75 21.12
N LYS A 4 -0.90 28.65 20.23
CA LYS A 4 -1.63 28.99 19.00
C LYS A 4 -1.81 27.77 18.08
N ASP A 5 -0.76 26.99 17.87
CA ASP A 5 -0.81 25.82 17.00
C ASP A 5 -1.69 24.72 17.58
N TYR A 6 -1.67 24.56 18.91
CA TYR A 6 -2.54 23.63 19.62
C TYR A 6 -4.03 24.00 19.46
N MET A 7 -4.38 25.27 19.68
CA MET A 7 -5.76 25.76 19.54
C MET A 7 -6.25 25.65 18.09
N ASN A 8 -5.40 25.96 17.12
CA ASN A 8 -5.72 25.81 15.69
C ASN A 8 -5.99 24.34 15.34
N GLY A 9 -5.20 23.41 15.88
CA GLY A 9 -5.42 21.98 15.69
C GLY A 9 -6.74 21.48 16.28
N GLN A 10 -7.14 21.97 17.45
CA GLN A 10 -8.42 21.61 18.07
C GLN A 10 -9.61 22.11 17.25
N ASN A 11 -9.57 23.38 16.81
CA ASN A 11 -10.64 23.96 16.00
C ASN A 11 -10.78 23.25 14.64
N ALA A 12 -9.65 23.02 13.95
CA ALA A 12 -9.65 22.26 12.70
C ALA A 12 -10.19 20.83 12.88
N GLY A 13 -9.90 20.19 14.03
CA GLY A 13 -10.44 18.89 14.39
C GLY A 13 -11.96 18.90 14.54
N MET A 14 -12.50 19.89 15.25
CA MET A 14 -13.94 20.07 15.44
C MET A 14 -14.66 20.33 14.12
N ASP A 15 -14.12 21.24 13.29
CA ASP A 15 -14.69 21.56 11.98
C ASP A 15 -14.72 20.34 11.06
N TYR A 16 -13.62 19.58 11.01
CA TYR A 16 -13.53 18.36 10.19
C TYR A 16 -14.48 17.26 10.68
N ALA A 17 -14.57 17.05 12.00
CA ALA A 17 -15.51 16.09 12.57
C ALA A 17 -16.97 16.46 12.27
N CYS A 18 -17.32 17.75 12.43
CA CYS A 18 -18.64 18.26 12.06
C CYS A 18 -18.93 18.07 10.57
N LYS A 19 -17.95 18.30 9.69
CA LYS A 19 -18.10 18.08 8.24
C LYS A 19 -18.43 16.62 7.93
N ILE A 20 -17.64 15.67 8.45
CA ILE A 20 -17.88 14.23 8.19
C ILE A 20 -19.24 13.79 8.74
N ALA A 21 -19.57 14.17 9.97
CA ALA A 21 -20.83 13.79 10.59
C ALA A 21 -22.04 14.29 9.78
N LYS A 22 -21.97 15.51 9.22
CA LYS A 22 -23.02 16.09 8.39
C LYS A 22 -23.09 15.45 7.00
N GLU A 23 -21.96 15.19 6.36
CA GLU A 23 -21.91 14.70 4.97
C GLU A 23 -22.08 13.17 4.86
N LYS A 24 -21.57 12.41 5.83
CA LYS A 24 -21.42 10.95 5.74
C LYS A 24 -21.98 10.19 6.95
N GLY A 25 -22.50 10.90 7.96
CA GLY A 25 -23.06 10.31 9.16
C GLY A 25 -22.04 10.01 10.26
N THR A 26 -22.54 9.63 11.44
CA THR A 26 -21.74 9.39 12.64
C THR A 26 -20.88 8.13 12.52
N ASP A 27 -21.34 7.10 11.82
CA ASP A 27 -20.58 5.86 11.62
C ASP A 27 -19.31 6.11 10.81
N ALA A 28 -19.41 6.94 9.76
CA ALA A 28 -18.24 7.36 8.98
C ALA A 28 -17.23 8.16 9.81
N LEU A 29 -17.71 8.98 10.76
CA LEU A 29 -16.84 9.69 11.70
C LEU A 29 -16.13 8.73 12.65
N VAL A 30 -16.81 7.69 13.15
CA VAL A 30 -16.20 6.66 14.00
C VAL A 30 -15.09 5.91 13.25
N GLU A 31 -15.32 5.53 12.00
CA GLU A 31 -14.29 4.86 11.18
C GLU A 31 -13.10 5.78 10.88
N GLU A 32 -13.35 7.06 10.60
CA GLU A 32 -12.28 8.04 10.42
C GLU A 32 -11.44 8.19 11.71
N CYS A 33 -12.07 8.25 12.89
CA CYS A 33 -11.38 8.29 14.18
C CYS A 33 -10.50 7.06 14.40
N LYS A 34 -11.00 5.85 14.07
CA LYS A 34 -10.22 4.60 14.15
C LYS A 34 -9.02 4.64 13.20
N PHE A 35 -9.23 5.03 11.94
CA PHE A 35 -8.17 5.15 10.95
C PHE A 35 -7.06 6.09 11.42
N ARG A 36 -7.42 7.30 11.87
CA ARG A 36 -6.44 8.29 12.34
C ARG A 36 -5.70 7.85 13.59
N LYS A 37 -6.39 7.23 14.55
CA LYS A 37 -5.77 6.67 15.74
C LYS A 37 -4.76 5.56 15.39
N LYS A 38 -5.09 4.70 14.42
CA LYS A 38 -4.22 3.60 13.99
C LYS A 38 -3.02 4.09 13.18
N THR A 39 -3.20 5.10 12.32
CA THR A 39 -2.17 5.56 11.38
C THR A 39 -1.33 6.72 11.89
N GLY A 40 -1.81 7.48 12.87
CA GLY A 40 -1.17 8.71 13.35
C GLY A 40 -1.23 9.87 12.35
N ILE A 41 -1.97 9.75 11.25
CA ILE A 41 -2.03 10.78 10.20
C ILE A 41 -2.79 12.02 10.72
N PRO A 42 -2.15 13.21 10.71
CA PRO A 42 -2.77 14.45 11.19
C PRO A 42 -4.06 14.82 10.45
N ILE A 43 -4.99 15.47 11.16
CA ILE A 43 -6.29 15.93 10.63
C ILE A 43 -6.16 16.90 9.45
N THR A 44 -5.06 17.64 9.41
CA THR A 44 -4.71 18.58 8.34
C THR A 44 -4.41 17.88 7.02
N VAL A 45 -4.16 16.57 7.05
CA VAL A 45 -3.98 15.76 5.84
C VAL A 45 -5.32 15.14 5.46
N GLU A 46 -5.76 15.48 4.26
CA GLU A 46 -6.98 14.97 3.67
C GLU A 46 -6.79 13.50 3.28
N ARG A 47 -7.74 12.64 3.70
CA ARG A 47 -7.69 11.19 3.46
C ARG A 47 -7.50 10.84 1.99
N LYS A 48 -8.19 11.55 1.09
CA LYS A 48 -8.06 11.36 -0.36
C LYS A 48 -6.63 11.53 -0.85
N LYS A 49 -5.89 12.52 -0.34
CA LYS A 49 -4.49 12.73 -0.69
C LYS A 49 -3.58 11.63 -0.14
N CYS A 50 -3.91 11.08 1.03
CA CYS A 50 -3.22 9.89 1.54
C CYS A 50 -3.44 8.69 0.62
N ASP A 51 -4.69 8.44 0.23
CA ASP A 51 -5.04 7.32 -0.66
C ASP A 51 -4.31 7.44 -2.02
N GLU A 52 -4.31 8.64 -2.61
CA GLU A 52 -3.56 8.93 -3.85
C GLU A 52 -2.03 8.79 -3.69
N ALA A 53 -1.49 9.13 -2.52
CA ALA A 53 -0.07 8.93 -2.24
C ALA A 53 0.27 7.45 -2.07
N ILE A 54 -0.56 6.71 -1.34
CA ILE A 54 -0.43 5.26 -1.14
C ILE A 54 -0.46 4.55 -2.50
N GLU A 55 -1.39 4.92 -3.38
CA GLU A 55 -1.50 4.29 -4.70
C GLU A 55 -0.26 4.54 -5.55
N ARG A 56 0.26 5.77 -5.57
CA ARG A 56 1.53 6.08 -6.26
C ARG A 56 2.71 5.29 -5.69
N ILE A 57 2.78 5.13 -4.37
CA ILE A 57 3.83 4.35 -3.71
C ILE A 57 3.73 2.88 -4.14
N LYS A 58 2.52 2.29 -4.16
CA LYS A 58 2.31 0.91 -4.60
C LYS A 58 2.78 0.71 -6.04
N MET A 59 2.32 1.55 -6.97
CA MET A 59 2.68 1.43 -8.39
C MET A 59 4.18 1.58 -8.62
N ASN A 60 4.81 2.58 -7.99
CA ASN A 60 6.27 2.75 -8.06
C ASN A 60 7.03 1.57 -7.44
N THR A 61 6.52 0.97 -6.37
CA THR A 61 7.13 -0.21 -5.75
C THR A 61 7.08 -1.42 -6.70
N ILE A 62 5.95 -1.64 -7.37
CA ILE A 62 5.78 -2.69 -8.37
C ILE A 62 6.77 -2.49 -9.53
N ASP A 63 6.86 -1.27 -10.08
CA ASP A 63 7.74 -0.95 -11.20
C ASP A 63 9.22 -1.15 -10.84
N THR A 64 9.65 -0.62 -9.70
CA THR A 64 11.04 -0.71 -9.25
C THR A 64 11.47 -2.15 -8.98
N ILE A 65 10.63 -2.96 -8.34
CA ILE A 65 10.90 -4.38 -8.11
C ILE A 65 10.96 -5.14 -9.44
N ARG A 66 10.01 -4.89 -10.35
CA ARG A 66 9.97 -5.52 -11.68
C ARG A 66 11.24 -5.23 -12.49
N ILE A 67 11.68 -3.96 -12.50
CA ILE A 67 12.91 -3.56 -13.20
C ILE A 67 14.12 -4.28 -12.59
N LEU A 68 14.21 -4.35 -11.27
CA LEU A 68 15.29 -5.07 -10.59
C LEU A 68 15.29 -6.57 -10.94
N SER A 69 14.12 -7.22 -10.94
CA SER A 69 13.99 -8.62 -11.36
C SER A 69 14.42 -8.84 -12.81
N LEU A 70 14.04 -7.93 -13.72
CA LEU A 70 14.46 -8.00 -15.13
C LEU A 70 15.98 -7.86 -15.29
N CYS A 71 16.62 -6.99 -14.49
CA CYS A 71 18.07 -6.88 -14.46
C CYS A 71 18.72 -8.20 -14.04
N VAL A 72 18.29 -8.78 -12.91
CA VAL A 72 18.83 -10.07 -12.43
C VAL A 72 18.63 -11.19 -13.45
N LEU A 73 17.45 -11.29 -14.07
CA LEU A 73 17.16 -12.30 -15.09
C LEU A 73 18.05 -12.17 -16.34
N ARG A 74 18.36 -10.94 -16.74
CA ARG A 74 19.28 -10.70 -17.85
C ARG A 74 20.71 -11.06 -17.46
N ASP A 75 21.17 -10.55 -16.32
CA ASP A 75 22.58 -10.54 -15.97
C ASP A 75 23.05 -11.92 -15.48
N GLU A 76 22.24 -12.60 -14.65
CA GLU A 76 22.58 -13.91 -14.08
C GLU A 76 22.11 -15.09 -14.93
N PHE A 77 20.94 -14.96 -15.58
CA PHE A 77 20.32 -16.08 -16.31
C PHE A 77 20.39 -15.92 -17.83
N GLY A 78 20.99 -14.83 -18.32
CA GLY A 78 21.18 -14.56 -19.75
C GLY A 78 19.88 -14.38 -20.53
N PHE A 79 18.80 -13.92 -19.87
CA PHE A 79 17.51 -13.74 -20.55
C PHE A 79 17.59 -12.61 -21.57
N GLY A 80 17.34 -12.96 -22.84
CA GLY A 80 17.15 -12.00 -23.92
C GLY A 80 15.76 -11.37 -23.91
N LYS A 81 15.55 -10.41 -24.81
CA LYS A 81 14.34 -9.57 -24.91
C LYS A 81 13.02 -10.35 -24.80
N ASP A 82 12.86 -11.45 -25.53
CA ASP A 82 11.58 -12.17 -25.57
C ASP A 82 11.27 -12.89 -24.25
N ARG A 83 12.30 -13.47 -23.61
CA ARG A 83 12.14 -14.10 -22.28
C ARG A 83 11.84 -13.05 -21.22
N LEU A 84 12.50 -11.90 -21.26
CA LEU A 84 12.23 -10.77 -20.38
C LEU A 84 10.81 -10.23 -20.57
N LYS A 85 10.35 -10.08 -21.82
CA LYS A 85 8.99 -9.64 -22.13
C LYS A 85 7.95 -10.62 -21.57
N ARG A 86 8.14 -11.92 -21.77
CA ARG A 86 7.26 -12.96 -21.22
C ARG A 86 7.22 -12.92 -19.68
N PHE A 87 8.37 -12.74 -19.02
CA PHE A 87 8.41 -12.55 -17.57
C PHE A 87 7.62 -11.30 -17.17
N ALA A 88 7.87 -10.18 -17.83
CA ALA A 88 7.24 -8.89 -17.55
C ALA A 88 5.70 -8.95 -17.68
N GLU A 89 5.18 -9.63 -18.70
CA GLU A 89 3.73 -9.85 -18.89
C GLU A 89 3.13 -10.75 -17.82
N ARG A 90 3.84 -11.80 -17.40
CA ARG A 90 3.39 -12.70 -16.33
C ARG A 90 3.47 -12.06 -14.94
N PHE A 91 4.47 -11.21 -14.72
CA PHE A 91 4.62 -10.42 -13.50
C PHE A 91 3.42 -9.48 -13.33
N GLU A 92 3.12 -8.70 -14.38
CA GLU A 92 1.97 -7.77 -14.39
C GLU A 92 0.66 -8.51 -14.08
N LYS A 93 0.40 -9.62 -14.78
CA LYS A 93 -0.84 -10.39 -14.55
C LYS A 93 -0.97 -10.92 -13.12
N LYS A 94 0.15 -11.30 -12.48
CA LYS A 94 0.14 -11.72 -11.07
C LYS A 94 -0.11 -10.52 -10.15
N THR A 95 0.43 -9.35 -10.48
CA THR A 95 0.14 -8.10 -9.78
C THR A 95 -1.34 -7.74 -9.86
N ASP A 96 -1.96 -7.83 -11.04
CA ASP A 96 -3.40 -7.59 -11.22
C ASP A 96 -4.22 -8.53 -10.33
N CYS A 97 -3.89 -9.83 -10.27
CA CYS A 97 -4.58 -10.78 -9.40
C CYS A 97 -4.48 -10.44 -7.90
N LEU A 98 -3.36 -9.85 -7.46
CA LEU A 98 -3.18 -9.38 -6.09
C LEU A 98 -3.97 -8.10 -5.82
N VAL A 99 -4.00 -7.17 -6.78
CA VAL A 99 -4.72 -5.89 -6.67
C VAL A 99 -6.23 -6.12 -6.64
N ASP A 100 -6.73 -7.02 -7.48
CA ASP A 100 -8.16 -7.39 -7.58
C ASP A 100 -8.60 -8.41 -6.51
N GLU A 101 -7.74 -8.69 -5.52
CA GLU A 101 -8.00 -9.60 -4.39
C GLU A 101 -8.37 -11.05 -4.79
N PHE A 102 -8.01 -11.48 -6.01
CA PHE A 102 -8.21 -12.88 -6.46
C PHE A 102 -7.26 -13.87 -5.78
N VAL A 103 -6.12 -13.37 -5.28
CA VAL A 103 -5.08 -14.13 -4.56
C VAL A 103 -4.52 -13.23 -3.47
N ASN A 104 -4.10 -13.82 -2.34
CA ASN A 104 -3.37 -13.11 -1.30
C ASN A 104 -1.87 -13.50 -1.27
N TRP A 105 -1.06 -12.79 -0.49
CA TRP A 105 0.38 -13.06 -0.39
C TRP A 105 0.71 -14.39 0.28
N GLU A 106 -0.14 -14.85 1.21
CA GLU A 106 0.05 -16.12 1.92
C GLU A 106 -0.12 -17.28 0.94
N ASP A 107 -1.11 -17.22 0.06
CA ASP A 107 -1.32 -18.20 -1.02
C ASP A 107 -0.10 -18.27 -1.95
N ILE A 108 0.49 -17.13 -2.32
CA ILE A 108 1.67 -17.09 -3.20
C ILE A 108 2.88 -17.74 -2.52
N ILE A 109 3.11 -17.42 -1.24
CA ILE A 109 4.22 -17.99 -0.46
C ILE A 109 4.05 -19.49 -0.31
N GLU A 110 2.84 -19.96 0.00
CA GLU A 110 2.53 -21.39 0.11
C GLU A 110 2.77 -22.11 -1.22
N ASN A 111 2.28 -21.57 -2.34
CA ASN A 111 2.53 -22.13 -3.66
C ASN A 111 4.03 -22.23 -4.00
N ILE A 112 4.83 -21.18 -3.70
CA ILE A 112 6.29 -21.22 -3.90
C ILE A 112 6.91 -22.33 -3.07
N LYS A 113 6.50 -22.47 -1.81
CA LYS A 113 6.98 -23.51 -0.91
C LYS A 113 6.62 -24.91 -1.42
N GLU A 114 5.38 -25.14 -1.82
CA GLU A 114 4.91 -26.43 -2.32
C GLU A 114 5.61 -26.83 -3.63
N GLU A 115 5.76 -25.90 -4.57
CA GLU A 115 6.32 -26.20 -5.90
C GLU A 115 7.85 -26.30 -5.91
N THR A 116 8.54 -25.55 -5.04
CA THR A 116 10.00 -25.40 -5.13
C THR A 116 10.74 -25.78 -3.85
N GLY A 117 10.04 -25.92 -2.72
CA GLY A 117 10.63 -26.08 -1.40
C GLY A 117 11.24 -24.80 -0.82
N LEU A 118 11.19 -23.67 -1.53
CA LEU A 118 11.73 -22.39 -1.06
C LEU A 118 10.80 -21.77 -0.02
N GLU A 119 11.34 -21.46 1.16
CA GLU A 119 10.59 -20.81 2.23
C GLU A 119 10.81 -19.29 2.19
N GLU A 120 9.74 -18.56 1.93
CA GLU A 120 9.75 -17.10 1.88
C GLU A 120 8.83 -16.49 2.95
N SER A 121 9.10 -15.25 3.34
CA SER A 121 8.23 -14.51 4.26
C SER A 121 8.28 -13.01 4.03
N ILE A 122 7.15 -12.34 4.24
CA ILE A 122 7.07 -10.88 4.18
C ILE A 122 7.33 -10.34 5.59
N ARG A 123 8.37 -9.49 5.71
CA ARG A 123 8.66 -8.79 6.96
C ARG A 123 7.47 -7.91 7.37
N LYS A 124 6.96 -8.10 8.58
CA LYS A 124 5.91 -7.24 9.14
C LYS A 124 6.52 -5.92 9.58
N ASN A 125 6.00 -4.81 9.06
CA ASN A 125 6.28 -3.48 9.58
C ASN A 125 5.41 -3.24 10.83
N GLU A 126 5.73 -3.92 11.92
CA GLU A 126 5.11 -3.62 13.22
C GLU A 126 5.76 -2.36 13.78
N VAL A 127 4.99 -1.28 13.87
CA VAL A 127 5.38 -0.08 14.62
C VAL A 127 5.26 -0.46 16.11
N LYS A 128 6.39 -0.51 16.82
CA LYS A 128 6.42 -0.66 18.28
C LYS A 128 5.74 0.52 18.97
#